data_AF-A0A838QG50-F1
#
_entry.id   AF-A0A838QG50-F1
#
_cell.length_a   1.000
_cell.length_b   1.000
_cell.length_c   1.000
_cell.angle_alpha   90.00
_cell.angle_beta   90.00
_cell.angle_gamma   90.00
#
_symmetry.space_group_name_H-M   'P 1'
#
loop_
_entity.id
_entity.type
_entity.pdbx_description
1 polymer ?
#
loop_
_entity_poly.entity_id
_entity_poly.type
_entity_poly.pdbx_seq_one_letter_code
_entity_poly.pdbx_strand_id
1 'polypeptide(L)'
;MINEESDPIPELERAVAETPDDATALVALANAYWLTGRGPEAVGELASRAIAADPENRAGWHLWALTESDPRQRVTRWQQVSERFPTDDLARANVADNAAALAGAEHDYAALDLAIATYEQLLATAEHREQREALDTAIRNLKGWKF
;
A
#
# COMPACT_ATOMS: atom_id res chain seq x y z
N MET A 1 35.24 2.85 11.27
CA MET A 1 34.79 1.45 11.39
C MET A 1 33.29 1.50 11.25
N ILE A 2 32.81 1.34 10.01
CA ILE A 2 31.38 1.36 9.69
C ILE A 2 30.91 -0.04 10.10
N ASN A 3 30.01 -0.14 11.08
CA ASN A 3 29.32 -1.40 11.34
C ASN A 3 28.58 -1.75 10.05
N GLU A 4 28.96 -2.85 9.41
CA GLU A 4 28.06 -3.55 8.50
C GLU A 4 26.76 -3.75 9.27
N GLU A 5 25.66 -3.19 8.77
CA GLU A 5 24.33 -3.41 9.33
C GLU A 5 24.11 -4.93 9.35
N SER A 6 24.09 -5.52 10.54
CA SER A 6 23.74 -6.93 10.72
C SER A 6 22.40 -7.15 10.05
N ASP A 7 22.30 -8.18 9.19
CA ASP A 7 21.03 -8.61 8.63
C ASP A 7 20.03 -8.79 9.78
N PRO A 8 18.93 -8.00 9.84
CA PRO A 8 18.01 -8.03 10.98
C PRO A 8 17.06 -9.23 10.92
N ILE A 9 17.06 -9.98 9.81
CA ILE A 9 16.10 -11.06 9.58
C ILE A 9 16.17 -12.15 10.65
N PRO A 10 17.34 -12.70 11.04
CA PRO A 10 17.40 -13.76 12.04
C PRO A 10 16.83 -13.33 13.41
N GLU A 11 17.09 -12.08 13.83
CA GLU A 11 16.52 -11.56 15.07
C GLU A 11 15.00 -11.38 14.98
N LEU A 12 14.50 -10.90 13.83
CA LEU A 12 13.07 -10.73 13.59
C LEU A 12 12.33 -12.07 13.49
N GLU A 13 12.93 -13.07 12.83
CA GLU A 13 12.41 -14.44 12.78
C GLU A 13 12.27 -15.03 14.18
N ARG A 14 13.30 -14.85 15.04
CA ARG A 14 13.25 -15.27 16.44
C ARG A 14 12.18 -14.51 17.23
N ALA A 15 12.05 -13.20 17.05
CA ALA A 15 11.03 -12.41 17.73
C ALA A 15 9.61 -12.89 17.39
N VAL A 16 9.34 -13.18 16.12
CA VAL A 16 8.06 -13.77 15.68
C VAL A 16 7.87 -15.19 16.24
N ALA A 17 8.94 -15.98 16.38
CA ALA A 17 8.84 -17.30 16.99
C ALA A 17 8.52 -17.24 18.49
N GLU A 18 9.07 -16.27 19.21
CA GLU A 18 8.82 -16.05 20.65
C GLU A 18 7.44 -15.42 20.90
N THR A 19 6.98 -14.56 20.00
CA THR A 19 5.72 -13.81 20.09
C THR A 19 4.94 -13.87 18.76
N PRO A 20 4.29 -15.01 18.44
CA PRO A 20 3.72 -15.26 17.11
C PRO A 20 2.54 -14.37 16.73
N ASP A 21 1.91 -13.73 17.72
CA ASP A 21 0.75 -12.84 17.55
C ASP A 21 1.10 -11.38 17.89
N ASP A 22 2.38 -11.01 17.96
CA ASP A 22 2.77 -9.60 18.04
C ASP A 22 2.74 -8.97 16.64
N ALA A 23 1.71 -8.18 16.37
CA ALA A 23 1.53 -7.48 15.09
C ALA A 23 2.73 -6.60 14.71
N THR A 24 3.45 -6.03 15.69
CA THR A 24 4.63 -5.20 15.43
C THR A 24 5.80 -6.06 14.95
N ALA A 25 6.06 -7.19 15.61
CA ALA A 25 7.10 -8.13 15.21
C ALA A 25 6.82 -8.74 13.83
N LEU A 26 5.56 -9.10 13.57
CA LEU A 26 5.10 -9.61 12.27
C LEU A 26 5.32 -8.61 11.14
N VAL A 27 4.92 -7.34 11.34
CA VAL A 27 5.14 -6.27 10.35
C VAL A 27 6.62 -5.99 10.13
N ALA A 28 7.43 -5.99 11.19
CA ALA A 28 8.87 -5.76 11.05
C ALA A 28 9.54 -6.84 10.20
N LEU A 29 9.22 -8.11 10.45
CA LEU A 29 9.72 -9.23 9.63
C LEU A 29 9.20 -9.15 8.19
N ALA A 30 7.91 -8.86 8.01
CA ALA A 30 7.30 -8.72 6.68
C ALA A 30 7.96 -7.60 5.86
N ASN A 31 8.23 -6.45 6.46
CA ASN A 31 8.97 -5.36 5.82
C ASN A 31 10.39 -5.79 5.44
N ALA A 32 11.12 -6.45 6.34
CA ALA A 32 12.47 -6.94 6.05
C ALA A 32 12.47 -7.94 4.87
N TYR A 33 11.50 -8.85 4.85
CA TYR A 33 11.29 -9.79 3.74
C TYR A 33 10.95 -9.09 2.42
N TRP A 34 10.13 -8.04 2.47
CA TRP A 34 9.81 -7.25 1.28
C TRP A 34 11.06 -6.56 0.71
N LEU A 35 11.81 -5.86 1.56
CA LEU A 35 13.02 -5.11 1.16
C LEU A 35 14.15 -6.02 0.67
N THR A 36 14.22 -7.27 1.15
CA THR A 36 15.23 -8.26 0.75
C THR A 36 14.76 -9.22 -0.35
N GLY A 37 13.54 -9.03 -0.87
CA GLY A 37 13.06 -9.78 -2.03
C GLY A 37 12.64 -11.23 -1.74
N ARG A 38 12.23 -11.55 -0.50
CA ARG A 38 11.72 -12.88 -0.10
C ARG A 38 10.35 -13.22 -0.71
N GLY A 39 9.72 -12.25 -1.38
CA GLY A 39 8.55 -12.44 -2.24
C GLY A 39 7.21 -12.11 -1.56
N PRO A 40 6.16 -11.84 -2.36
CA PRO A 40 4.87 -11.37 -1.86
C PRO A 40 4.10 -12.40 -1.03
N GLU A 41 4.31 -13.70 -1.23
CA GLU A 41 3.63 -14.76 -0.47
C GLU A 41 4.03 -14.74 1.01
N ALA A 42 5.33 -14.74 1.30
CA ALA A 42 5.85 -14.70 2.67
C ALA A 42 5.45 -13.40 3.39
N VAL A 43 5.52 -12.26 2.69
CA VAL A 43 5.10 -10.97 3.23
C VAL A 43 3.58 -10.94 3.47
N GLY A 44 2.79 -11.53 2.57
CA GLY A 44 1.34 -11.56 2.66
C GLY A 44 0.82 -12.42 3.81
N GLU A 45 1.49 -13.54 4.11
CA GLU A 45 1.17 -14.39 5.26
C GLU A 45 1.41 -13.64 6.58
N LEU A 46 2.58 -13.03 6.74
CA LEU A 46 2.92 -12.23 7.92
C LEU A 46 1.99 -11.01 8.07
N ALA A 47 1.68 -10.32 6.98
CA ALA A 47 0.76 -9.19 6.99
C ALA A 47 -0.66 -9.61 7.40
N SER A 48 -1.15 -10.75 6.90
CA SER A 48 -2.46 -11.30 7.27
C SER A 48 -2.52 -11.66 8.77
N ARG A 49 -1.44 -12.23 9.31
CA ARG A 49 -1.33 -12.49 10.76
C ARG A 49 -1.27 -11.20 11.57
N ALA A 50 -0.55 -10.19 11.09
CA ALA A 50 -0.49 -8.89 11.78
C ALA A 50 -1.88 -8.25 11.87
N ILE A 51 -2.68 -8.31 10.80
CA ILE A 51 -4.06 -7.83 10.79
C ILE A 51 -4.95 -8.64 11.75
N ALA A 52 -4.77 -9.96 11.81
CA ALA A 52 -5.55 -10.81 12.72
C ALA A 52 -5.21 -10.54 14.20
N ALA A 53 -3.94 -10.28 14.50
CA ALA A 53 -3.45 -9.94 15.83
C ALA A 53 -3.89 -8.52 16.26
N ASP A 54 -3.77 -7.55 15.37
CA ASP A 54 -4.18 -6.16 15.60
C ASP A 54 -4.83 -5.58 14.32
N PRO A 55 -6.17 -5.56 14.26
CA PRO A 55 -6.91 -4.99 13.14
C PRO A 55 -6.73 -3.48 12.95
N GLU A 56 -6.14 -2.76 13.90
CA GLU A 56 -5.80 -1.33 13.79
C GLU A 56 -4.36 -1.10 13.30
N ASN A 57 -3.57 -2.16 13.12
CA ASN A 57 -2.21 -2.06 12.63
C ASN A 57 -2.17 -1.69 11.14
N ARG A 58 -2.12 -0.39 10.87
CA ARG A 58 -2.10 0.19 9.52
C ARG A 58 -0.99 -0.38 8.63
N ALA A 59 0.19 -0.65 9.18
CA ALA A 59 1.31 -1.16 8.40
C ALA A 59 1.07 -2.61 7.92
N GLY A 60 0.42 -3.44 8.73
CA GLY A 60 -0.03 -4.78 8.33
C GLY A 60 -1.00 -4.71 7.15
N TRP A 61 -1.99 -3.80 7.20
CA TRP A 61 -2.91 -3.56 6.09
C TRP A 61 -2.24 -3.08 4.81
N HIS A 62 -1.25 -2.18 4.91
CA HIS A 62 -0.49 -1.69 3.76
C HIS A 62 0.29 -2.82 3.08
N LEU A 63 1.02 -3.63 3.86
CA LEU A 63 1.77 -4.77 3.33
C LEU A 63 0.86 -5.81 2.71
N TRP A 64 -0.28 -6.09 3.35
CA TRP A 64 -1.27 -7.01 2.82
C TRP A 64 -1.87 -6.54 1.48
N ALA A 65 -2.15 -5.25 1.33
CA ALA A 65 -2.62 -4.71 0.05
C ALA A 65 -1.52 -4.76 -1.02
N LEU A 66 -0.29 -4.43 -0.64
CA LEU A 66 0.88 -4.39 -1.53
C LEU A 66 1.24 -5.76 -2.12
N THR A 67 1.02 -6.86 -1.40
CA THR A 67 1.38 -8.20 -1.86
C THR A 67 0.41 -8.82 -2.88
N GLU A 68 -0.72 -8.17 -3.15
CA GLU A 68 -1.68 -8.66 -4.14
C GLU A 68 -1.17 -8.48 -5.57
N SER A 69 -0.93 -9.60 -6.25
CA SER A 69 -0.36 -9.60 -7.59
C SER A 69 -1.39 -9.22 -8.65
N ASP A 70 -2.66 -9.60 -8.46
CA ASP A 70 -3.72 -9.27 -9.39
C ASP A 70 -4.07 -7.78 -9.31
N PRO A 71 -3.91 -6.99 -10.40
CA PRO A 71 -4.10 -5.54 -10.36
C PRO A 71 -5.48 -5.10 -9.87
N ARG A 72 -6.53 -5.83 -10.25
CA ARG A 72 -7.92 -5.51 -9.89
C ARG A 72 -8.20 -5.81 -8.43
N GLN A 73 -7.73 -6.95 -7.94
CA GLN A 73 -7.82 -7.28 -6.51
C GLN A 73 -6.96 -6.32 -5.69
N ARG A 74 -5.79 -5.88 -6.17
CA ARG A 74 -4.95 -4.93 -5.45
C ARG A 74 -5.62 -3.57 -5.30
N VAL A 75 -6.29 -3.06 -6.34
CA VAL A 75 -7.16 -1.87 -6.21
C VAL A 75 -8.21 -2.08 -5.13
N THR A 76 -8.89 -3.23 -5.14
CA THR A 76 -9.90 -3.58 -4.14
C THR A 76 -9.33 -3.60 -2.72
N ARG A 77 -8.13 -4.18 -2.53
CA ARG A 77 -7.45 -4.20 -1.21
C ARG A 77 -7.12 -2.79 -0.75
N TRP A 78 -6.56 -1.94 -1.61
CA TRP A 78 -6.26 -0.56 -1.24
C TRP A 78 -7.51 0.26 -0.92
N GLN A 79 -8.65 0.00 -1.58
CA GLN A 79 -9.92 0.62 -1.20
C GLN A 79 -10.32 0.24 0.24
N GLN A 80 -10.19 -1.04 0.61
CA GLN A 80 -10.44 -1.48 1.99
C GLN A 80 -9.50 -0.80 2.99
N VAL A 81 -8.21 -0.64 2.66
CA VAL A 81 -7.26 0.09 3.51
C VAL A 81 -7.69 1.55 3.68
N SER A 82 -8.05 2.24 2.59
CA SER A 82 -8.45 3.66 2.64
C SER A 82 -9.78 3.87 3.36
N GLU A 83 -10.74 2.95 3.23
CA GLU A 83 -12.00 2.95 3.99
C GLU A 83 -11.76 2.74 5.49
N ARG A 84 -10.84 1.84 5.84
CA ARG A 84 -10.46 1.54 7.23
C ARG A 84 -9.73 2.70 7.89
N PHE A 85 -8.83 3.35 7.16
CA PHE A 85 -8.00 4.45 7.63
C PHE A 85 -8.30 5.72 6.81
N PRO A 86 -9.43 6.42 7.08
CA PRO A 86 -9.92 7.50 6.22
C PRO A 86 -9.01 8.74 6.20
N THR A 87 -8.13 8.90 7.19
CA THR A 87 -7.14 9.99 7.24
C THR A 87 -5.77 9.58 6.68
N ASP A 88 -5.66 8.38 6.12
CA ASP A 88 -4.42 7.88 5.53
C ASP A 88 -4.35 8.26 4.05
N ASP A 89 -3.75 9.42 3.78
CA ASP A 89 -3.55 9.91 2.43
C ASP A 89 -2.61 9.02 1.62
N LEU A 90 -1.73 8.24 2.25
CA LEU A 90 -0.88 7.27 1.55
C LEU A 90 -1.72 6.10 1.03
N ALA A 91 -2.63 5.56 1.84
CA ALA A 91 -3.58 4.53 1.38
C ALA A 91 -4.47 5.07 0.24
N ARG A 92 -4.94 6.31 0.36
CA ARG A 92 -5.75 6.98 -0.68
C ARG A 92 -4.95 7.20 -1.97
N ALA A 93 -3.69 7.60 -1.88
CA ALA A 93 -2.80 7.70 -3.04
C ALA A 93 -2.59 6.34 -3.71
N ASN A 94 -2.39 5.27 -2.92
CA ASN A 94 -2.27 3.92 -3.47
C ASN A 94 -3.55 3.44 -4.18
N VAL A 95 -4.75 3.82 -3.73
CA VAL A 95 -5.99 3.57 -4.48
C VAL A 95 -5.92 4.25 -5.85
N ALA A 96 -5.59 5.55 -5.88
CA ALA A 96 -5.54 6.32 -7.11
C ALA A 96 -4.50 5.79 -8.11
N ASP A 97 -3.27 5.53 -7.63
CA ASP A 97 -2.16 5.06 -8.45
C ASP A 97 -2.44 3.66 -9.05
N ASN A 98 -2.95 2.73 -8.24
CA ASN A 98 -3.29 1.38 -8.72
C ASN A 98 -4.49 1.39 -9.66
N ALA A 99 -5.48 2.24 -9.41
CA ALA A 99 -6.63 2.40 -10.30
C ALA A 99 -6.21 3.01 -11.65
N ALA A 100 -5.32 4.00 -11.66
CA ALA A 100 -4.78 4.58 -12.89
C ALA A 100 -3.96 3.55 -13.70
N ALA A 101 -3.13 2.75 -13.02
CA ALA A 101 -2.37 1.68 -13.66
C ALA A 101 -3.29 0.60 -14.26
N LEU A 102 -4.32 0.17 -13.51
CA LEU A 102 -5.34 -0.78 -13.97
C LEU A 102 -6.09 -0.26 -15.19
N ALA A 103 -6.50 1.01 -15.14
CA ALA A 103 -7.19 1.68 -16.25
C ALA A 103 -6.37 1.63 -17.54
N GLY A 104 -5.09 2.02 -17.46
CA GLY A 104 -4.18 1.97 -18.60
C GLY A 104 -3.94 0.56 -19.14
N ALA A 105 -3.75 -0.41 -18.26
CA ALA A 105 -3.43 -1.79 -18.63
C ALA A 105 -4.62 -2.57 -19.21
N GLU A 106 -5.83 -2.31 -18.71
CA GLU A 106 -7.04 -3.08 -19.06
C GLU A 106 -8.07 -2.27 -19.86
N HIS A 107 -7.74 -1.02 -20.23
CA HIS A 107 -8.68 -0.09 -20.86
C HIS A 107 -9.98 0.10 -20.06
N ASP A 108 -9.83 0.10 -18.73
CA ASP A 108 -10.94 0.09 -17.78
C ASP A 108 -11.35 1.52 -17.42
N TYR A 109 -12.44 2.00 -18.02
CA TYR A 109 -12.99 3.32 -17.75
C TYR A 109 -13.50 3.48 -16.30
N ALA A 110 -13.96 2.40 -15.65
CA ALA A 110 -14.40 2.49 -14.25
C ALA A 110 -13.20 2.67 -13.31
N ALA A 111 -12.07 2.00 -13.62
CA ALA A 111 -10.82 2.24 -12.91
C ALA A 111 -10.28 3.66 -13.16
N LEU A 112 -10.44 4.19 -14.37
CA LEU A 112 -10.07 5.57 -14.69
C LEU A 112 -10.88 6.58 -13.86
N ASP A 113 -12.20 6.39 -13.80
CA ASP A 113 -13.10 7.24 -13.01
C ASP A 113 -12.76 7.17 -11.51
N LEU A 114 -12.47 5.96 -10.99
CA LEU A 114 -12.02 5.77 -9.61
C LEU A 114 -10.72 6.52 -9.33
N ALA A 115 -9.72 6.43 -10.22
CA ALA A 115 -8.45 7.12 -10.05
C ALA A 115 -8.64 8.64 -9.99
N ILE A 116 -9.41 9.21 -10.92
CA ILE A 116 -9.70 10.65 -10.99
C ILE A 116 -10.40 11.11 -9.70
N ALA A 117 -11.48 10.43 -9.30
CA ALA A 117 -12.23 10.79 -8.10
C ALA A 117 -11.35 10.73 -6.84
N THR A 118 -10.45 9.75 -6.76
CA THR A 118 -9.56 9.57 -5.61
C THR A 118 -8.48 10.66 -5.56
N TYR A 119 -7.89 11.05 -6.69
CA TYR A 119 -6.96 12.19 -6.72
C TYR A 119 -7.67 13.52 -6.40
N GLU A 120 -8.91 13.70 -6.82
CA GLU A 120 -9.71 14.89 -6.46
C GLU A 120 -9.93 14.99 -4.95
N GLN A 121 -10.14 13.85 -4.27
CA GLN A 121 -10.22 13.80 -2.81
C GLN A 121 -8.89 14.22 -2.15
N LEU A 122 -7.76 13.71 -2.63
CA LEU A 122 -6.42 14.11 -2.15
C LEU A 122 -6.16 15.60 -2.37
N LEU A 123 -6.59 16.15 -3.51
CA LEU A 123 -6.41 17.56 -3.84
C LEU A 123 -7.23 18.47 -2.90
N ALA A 124 -8.39 18.00 -2.44
CA ALA A 124 -9.24 18.74 -1.52
C ALA A 124 -8.60 18.91 -0.14
N THR A 125 -7.76 17.96 0.30
CA THR A 125 -7.07 18.00 1.61
C THR A 125 -5.62 18.45 1.53
N ALA A 126 -5.01 18.45 0.34
CA ALA A 126 -3.61 18.84 0.16
C ALA A 126 -3.35 20.31 0.54
N GLU A 127 -2.49 20.51 1.54
CA GLU A 127 -2.07 21.83 2.03
C GLU A 127 -0.83 22.37 1.29
N HIS A 128 0.03 21.47 0.79
CA HIS A 128 1.28 21.85 0.14
C HIS A 128 1.07 22.16 -1.34
N ARG A 129 1.53 23.35 -1.78
CA ARG A 129 1.39 23.82 -3.17
C ARG A 129 1.90 22.80 -4.20
N GLU A 130 3.08 22.22 -3.97
CA GLU A 130 3.69 21.27 -4.89
C GLU A 130 2.86 19.99 -5.04
N GLN A 131 2.31 19.49 -3.94
CA GLN A 131 1.40 18.34 -3.96
C GLN A 131 0.12 18.67 -4.74
N ARG A 132 -0.47 19.85 -4.52
CA ARG A 132 -1.65 20.31 -5.26
C ARG A 132 -1.39 20.39 -6.76
N GLU A 133 -0.27 20.98 -7.16
CA GLU A 133 0.14 21.10 -8.57
C GLU A 133 0.35 19.73 -9.24
N ALA A 134 0.95 18.79 -8.52
CA ALA A 134 1.13 17.42 -8.98
C ALA A 134 -0.22 16.71 -9.19
N LEU A 135 -1.12 16.79 -8.20
CA LEU A 135 -2.46 16.21 -8.26
C LEU A 135 -3.31 16.82 -9.39
N ASP A 136 -3.31 18.15 -9.53
CA ASP A 136 -4.01 18.85 -10.63
C ASP A 136 -3.50 18.42 -12.00
N THR A 137 -2.19 18.16 -12.13
CA THR A 137 -1.59 17.68 -13.37
C THR A 137 -2.00 16.24 -13.66
N ALA A 138 -1.95 15.36 -12.66
CA ALA A 138 -2.40 13.97 -12.80
C ALA A 138 -3.87 13.90 -13.22
N ILE A 139 -4.76 14.63 -12.54
CA ILE A 139 -6.19 14.67 -12.84
C ILE A 139 -6.45 15.14 -14.27
N ARG A 140 -5.79 16.22 -14.72
CA ARG A 140 -5.94 16.73 -16.09
C ARG A 140 -5.50 15.72 -17.14
N ASN A 141 -4.39 15.03 -16.90
CA ASN A 141 -3.89 14.01 -17.81
C ASN A 141 -4.86 12.83 -17.92
N LEU A 142 -5.37 12.33 -16.79
CA LEU A 142 -6.33 11.23 -16.76
C LEU A 142 -7.66 11.58 -17.42
N LYS A 143 -8.20 12.79 -17.20
CA LYS A 143 -9.43 13.27 -17.87
C LYS A 143 -9.30 13.39 -19.39
N GLY A 144 -8.08 13.61 -19.88
CA GLY A 144 -7.78 13.63 -21.31
C GLY A 144 -7.56 12.25 -21.93
N TRP A 145 -7.45 11.20 -21.12
CA TRP A 145 -7.12 9.87 -21.59
C TRP A 145 -8.33 9.20 -22.24
N LYS A 146 -8.11 8.64 -23.44
CA LYS A 146 -9.00 7.71 -24.14
C LYS A 146 -8.20 6.49 -24.56
N PHE A 147 -8.79 5.32 -24.41
CA PHE A 147 -8.21 4.06 -24.88
C PHE A 147 -8.45 3.85 -26.37
#